data_AF-A0A920DJK2-F1
#
_entry.id   AF-A0A920DJK2-F1
#
_cell.length_a   1.000
_cell.length_b   1.000
_cell.length_c   1.000
_cell.angle_alpha   90.00
_cell.angle_beta   90.00
_cell.angle_gamma   90.00
#
_symmetry.space_group_name_H-M   'P 1'
#
loop_
_entity.id
_entity.type
_entity.pdbx_description
1 polymer ?
#
loop_
_entity_poly.entity_id
_entity_poly.type
_entity_poly.pdbx_seq_one_letter_code
_entity_poly.pdbx_strand_id
1 'polypeptide(L)' 'MVFQLFSGILDWARFKEIANSIDALLLADISHVSGLVAAGLYPNPFPHADVVTTTTHKKI' A
#
# COMPACT_ATOMS: atom_id res chain seq x y z
N MET A 1 -1.20 2.75 -6.83
CA MET A 1 -0.13 3.67 -6.39
C MET A 1 1.12 2.86 -6.08
N VAL A 2 2.30 3.34 -6.50
CA VAL A 2 3.56 2.57 -6.44
C VAL A 2 4.55 3.21 -5.46
N PHE A 3 4.97 2.48 -4.43
CA PHE A 3 6.02 2.93 -3.50
C PHE A 3 7.39 2.46 -4.02
N GLN A 4 8.15 3.38 -4.63
CA GLN A 4 9.52 3.11 -5.13
C GLN A 4 10.59 3.91 -4.37
N LEU A 5 10.39 5.21 -4.20
CA LEU A 5 11.38 6.15 -3.63
C LEU A 5 10.75 7.11 -2.59
N PHE A 6 9.60 6.74 -2.04
CA PHE A 6 8.98 7.52 -0.98
C PHE A 6 9.53 7.03 0.37
N SER A 7 9.80 7.95 1.30
CA SER A 7 10.30 7.61 2.65
C SER A 7 9.29 7.93 3.75
N GLY A 8 8.16 8.56 3.40
CA GLY A 8 7.09 8.90 4.32
C GLY A 8 6.12 7.74 4.58
N ILE A 9 5.25 7.96 5.56
CA ILE A 9 4.15 7.06 5.89
C ILE A 9 2.96 7.39 5.00
N LEU A 10 2.33 6.36 4.44
CA LEU A 10 1.18 6.51 3.56
C LEU A 10 -0.14 6.37 4.30
N ASP A 11 -1.06 7.31 4.06
CA ASP A 11 -2.43 7.26 4.60
C ASP A 11 -3.37 6.52 3.63
N TRP A 12 -3.45 5.22 3.80
CA TRP A 12 -4.28 4.34 2.96
C TRP A 12 -5.78 4.66 3.02
N ALA A 13 -6.27 5.16 4.15
CA ALA A 13 -7.68 5.50 4.31
C ALA A 13 -8.06 6.68 3.41
N ARG A 14 -7.24 7.73 3.40
CA ARG A 14 -7.43 8.89 2.53
C ARG A 14 -7.37 8.51 1.04
N PHE A 15 -6.48 7.60 0.66
CA PHE A 15 -6.46 7.09 -0.72
C PHE A 15 -7.72 6.32 -1.08
N LYS A 16 -8.28 5.54 -0.14
CA LYS A 16 -9.53 4.81 -0.38
C LYS A 16 -10.73 5.74 -0.48
N GLU A 17 -10.81 6.79 0.33
CA GLU A 17 -11.85 7.81 0.21
C GLU A 17 -11.85 8.47 -1.17
N ILE A 18 -10.66 8.85 -1.66
CA ILE A 18 -10.51 9.44 -2.99
C ILE A 18 -10.91 8.44 -4.08
N ALA A 19 -10.44 7.20 -3.99
CA ALA A 19 -10.79 6.16 -4.96
C ALA A 19 -12.30 5.91 -5.02
N ASN A 20 -12.95 5.81 -3.85
CA ASN A 20 -14.40 5.64 -3.76
C ASN A 20 -15.17 6.85 -4.31
N SER A 21 -14.63 8.07 -4.19
CA SER A 21 -15.30 9.29 -4.69
C SER A 21 -15.44 9.34 -6.22
N ILE A 22 -14.61 8.58 -6.94
CA ILE A 22 -14.60 8.52 -8.41
C ILE A 22 -14.93 7.12 -8.93
N ASP A 23 -15.46 6.24 -8.09
CA ASP A 23 -15.76 4.82 -8.41
C ASP A 23 -14.55 4.06 -9.00
N ALA A 24 -13.36 4.29 -8.43
CA ALA A 24 -12.12 3.66 -8.84
C ALA A 24 -11.65 2.58 -7.84
N LEU A 25 -10.95 1.57 -8.36
CA LEU A 25 -10.26 0.57 -7.56
C LEU A 25 -8.95 1.12 -6.98
N LEU A 26 -8.67 0.81 -5.70
CA LEU A 26 -7.40 1.13 -5.07
C LEU A 26 -6.43 -0.06 -5.16
N LEU A 27 -5.44 0.06 -6.03
CA LEU A 27 -4.29 -0.86 -6.11
C LEU A 27 -3.12 -0.33 -5.27
N ALA A 28 -2.68 -1.10 -4.28
CA ALA A 28 -1.53 -0.82 -3.43
C ALA A 28 -0.34 -1.73 -3.79
N ASP A 29 0.73 -1.14 -4.34
CA ASP A 29 2.00 -1.86 -4.55
C ASP A 29 2.95 -1.58 -3.38
N ILE A 30 3.22 -2.63 -2.60
CA ILE A 30 4.06 -2.59 -1.40
C ILE A 30 5.45 -3.19 -1.59
N SER A 31 5.93 -3.35 -2.83
CA SER A 31 7.16 -4.09 -3.15
C SER A 31 8.42 -3.72 -2.34
N HIS A 32 8.55 -2.50 -1.83
CA HIS A 32 9.70 -2.06 -1.02
C HIS A 32 9.45 -2.06 0.49
N VAL A 33 8.18 -2.06 0.91
CA VAL A 33 7.78 -2.02 2.32
C VAL A 33 7.11 -3.31 2.77
N SER A 34 7.05 -4.33 1.91
CA SER A 34 6.34 -5.58 2.14
C SER A 34 6.79 -6.27 3.43
N GLY A 35 8.08 -6.27 3.74
CA GLY A 35 8.57 -6.83 4.99
C GLY A 35 8.25 -6.01 6.23
N LEU A 36 8.24 -4.68 6.11
CA LEU A 36 7.80 -3.81 7.21
C LEU A 36 6.29 -3.96 7.46
N VAL A 37 5.50 -4.14 6.40
CA VAL A 37 4.07 -4.46 6.51
C VAL A 37 3.87 -5.84 7.15
N ALA A 38 4.65 -6.86 6.75
CA ALA A 38 4.58 -8.20 7.33
C ALA A 38 4.98 -8.23 8.81
N ALA A 39 5.98 -7.42 9.20
CA ALA A 39 6.41 -7.25 10.57
C ALA A 39 5.49 -6.33 11.41
N GLY A 40 4.48 -5.71 10.81
CA GLY A 40 3.58 -4.77 11.49
C GLY A 40 4.20 -3.41 11.85
N LEU A 41 5.33 -3.06 11.23
CA LEU A 41 6.08 -1.82 11.49
C LEU A 41 5.74 -0.69 10.50
N TYR A 42 4.91 -0.95 9.50
CA TYR A 42 4.41 0.02 8.53
C TYR A 42 2.88 -0.11 8.39
N PRO A 43 2.13 0.98 8.09
CA PRO A 43 0.67 0.90 8.01
C PRO A 43 0.21 -0.14 7.02
N ASN A 44 -0.77 -0.92 7.47
CA ASN A 44 -1.31 -2.03 6.72
C ASN A 44 -2.22 -1.53 5.57
N PRO A 45 -1.92 -1.86 4.30
CA PRO A 45 -2.77 -1.49 3.18
C PRO A 45 -4.02 -2.37 3.04
N PHE A 46 -4.04 -3.60 3.60
CA PHE A 46 -5.09 -4.59 3.37
C PHE A 46 -6.51 -4.15 3.78
N PRO A 47 -6.73 -3.35 4.85
CA PRO A 47 -8.08 -2.87 5.19
C PRO A 47 -8.66 -1.83 4.22
N HIS A 48 -7.83 -1.23 3.37
CA HIS A 48 -8.22 -0.09 2.54
C HIS A 48 -8.06 -0.36 1.04
N ALA A 49 -7.06 -1.14 0.63
CA ALA A 49 -6.78 -1.46 -0.75
C ALA A 49 -7.64 -2.64 -1.23
N ASP A 50 -8.17 -2.53 -2.45
CA ASP A 50 -8.94 -3.60 -3.10
C ASP A 50 -8.00 -4.66 -3.67
N VAL A 51 -6.82 -4.25 -4.14
CA VAL A 51 -5.79 -5.14 -4.68
C VAL A 51 -4.44 -4.75 -4.11
N VAL A 52 -3.69 -5.74 -3.60
CA VAL A 52 -2.32 -5.54 -3.12
C VAL A 52 -1.35 -6.33 -3.98
N THR A 53 -0.32 -5.67 -4.49
CA THR A 53 0.77 -6.29 -5.25
C THR A 53 2.11 -6.11 -4.53
N THR A 54 3.02 -7.06 -4.70
CA THR A 54 4.37 -6.99 -4.15
C THR A 54 5.34 -7.83 -4.98
N THR A 55 6.62 -7.48 -4.96
CA THR A 55 7.71 -8.38 -5.33
C THR A 55 8.16 -9.23 -4.15
N THR A 56 8.66 -10.45 -4.40
CA THR A 56 9.13 -11.38 -3.36
C THR A 56 10.64 -11.43 -3.17
N HIS A 57 11.42 -10.90 -4.13
CA HIS A 57 12.88 -10.87 -4.07
C HIS A 57 13.44 -9.61 -3.34
N LYS A 58 12.55 -8.69 -2.95
CA LYS A 58 12.88 -7.54 -2.10
C LYS A 58 12.63 -7.91 -0.63
N LYS A 59 12.98 -7.02 0.29
CA LYS A 59 12.88 -7.28 1.74
C LYS A 59 11.43 -7.51 2.17
N ILE A 60 11.04 -8.78 2.24
CA ILE A 60 9.97 -9.32 3.08
C ILE A 60 10.54 -9.54 4.48
#